data_AF-A0A8H3YII9-F1
#
_entry.id   AF-A0A8H3YII9-F1
#
_cell.length_a   1.000
_cell.length_b   1.000
_cell.length_c   1.000
_cell.angle_alpha   90.00
_cell.angle_beta   90.00
_cell.angle_gamma   90.00
#
_symmetry.space_group_name_H-M   'P 1'
#
loop_
_entity.id
_entity.type
_entity.pdbx_description
1 polymer ?
#
loop_
_entity_poly.entity_id
_entity_poly.type
_entity_poly.pdbx_seq_one_letter_code
_entity_poly.pdbx_strand_id
1 'polypeptide(L)' 'MVIWVFDETISSWHRRRSAHRNGITKPKGNKYASMKGVDPKFRRNARFAAQGSQKAVREARAAKAE' A
#
# COMPACT_ATOMS: atom_id res chain seq x y z
N MET A 1 36.87 13.43 8.55
CA MET A 1 35.73 13.15 7.65
C MET A 1 36.25 12.28 6.52
N VAL A 2 36.39 10.98 6.76
CA VAL A 2 36.90 10.02 5.76
C VAL A 2 35.72 9.17 5.35
N ILE A 3 35.18 9.45 4.16
CA ILE A 3 34.25 8.55 3.48
C ILE A 3 35.13 7.39 3.02
N TRP A 4 35.18 6.33 3.83
CA TRP A 4 35.77 5.07 3.39
C TRP A 4 34.82 4.44 2.38
N VAL A 5 35.26 4.38 1.13
CA VAL A 5 34.72 3.51 0.09
C VAL A 5 35.02 2.08 0.54
N PHE A 6 34.10 1.47 1.29
CA PHE A 6 34.15 0.06 1.64
C PHE A 6 33.26 -0.71 0.64
N ASP A 7 33.78 -0.92 -0.57
CA ASP A 7 33.20 -1.88 -1.53
C ASP A 7 34.11 -3.11 -1.60
N GLU A 8 34.07 -3.93 -0.56
CA GLU A 8 34.47 -5.32 -0.68
C GLU A 8 33.24 -6.14 -1.11
N THR A 9 33.31 -6.65 -2.34
CA THR A 9 32.26 -7.40 -3.02
C THR A 9 31.65 -8.52 -2.16
N ILE A 10 30.48 -8.29 -1.58
CA ILE A 10 29.71 -9.35 -0.91
C ILE A 10 29.27 -10.35 -1.98
N SER A 11 29.96 -11.49 -2.05
CA SER A 11 29.67 -12.57 -3.01
C SER A 11 28.21 -13.01 -2.94
N SER A 12 27.57 -13.13 -4.11
CA SER A 12 26.14 -13.45 -4.22
C SER A 12 25.74 -14.77 -3.53
N TRP A 13 26.70 -15.69 -3.35
CA TRP A 13 26.53 -16.95 -2.64
C TRP A 13 26.18 -16.75 -1.16
N HIS A 14 26.87 -15.83 -0.48
CA HIS A 14 26.64 -15.55 0.93
C HIS A 14 25.26 -14.90 1.14
N ARG A 15 24.87 -13.98 0.25
CA ARG A 15 23.55 -13.31 0.29
C ARG A 15 22.38 -14.29 0.13
N ARG A 16 22.48 -15.23 -0.83
CA ARG A 16 21.44 -16.26 -1.04
C ARG A 16 21.25 -17.13 0.20
N ARG A 17 22.35 -17.61 0.79
CA ARG A 17 22.30 -18.46 1.99
C ARG A 17 21.61 -17.75 3.15
N SER A 18 21.93 -16.48 3.40
CA SER A 18 21.29 -15.70 4.46
C SER A 18 19.82 -15.34 4.15
N ALA A 19 19.46 -15.08 2.90
CA ALA A 19 18.07 -14.85 2.50
C ALA A 19 17.17 -16.08 2.73
N HIS A 20 17.68 -17.28 2.43
CA HIS A 20 16.94 -18.53 2.72
C HIS A 20 16.86 -18.84 4.22
N ARG A 21 17.90 -18.50 5.01
CA ARG A 21 17.85 -18.59 6.48
C ARG A 21 16.78 -17.68 7.09
N ASN A 22 16.65 -16.45 6.57
CA ASN A 22 15.63 -15.49 7.01
C ASN A 22 14.23 -15.79 6.43
N GLY A 23 14.13 -16.73 5.49
CA GLY A 23 12.90 -17.06 4.77
C GLY A 23 12.53 -16.00 3.73
N ILE A 24 12.58 -16.35 2.45
CA ILE A 24 12.11 -15.47 1.37
C ILE A 24 10.58 -15.57 1.33
N THR A 25 9.91 -14.70 2.08
CA THR A 25 8.45 -14.65 2.14
C THR A 25 7.89 -13.81 1.00
N LYS A 26 6.79 -14.28 0.39
CA LYS A 26 6.01 -13.47 -0.57
C LYS A 26 5.45 -12.23 0.13
N PRO A 27 5.31 -11.08 -0.58
CA PRO A 27 4.63 -9.93 -0.02
C PRO A 27 3.18 -10.31 0.34
N LYS A 28 2.68 -9.75 1.44
CA LYS A 28 1.30 -10.00 1.88
C LYS A 28 0.33 -9.39 0.87
N GLY A 29 -0.59 -10.20 0.35
CA GLY A 29 -1.70 -9.74 -0.48
C GLY A 29 -2.85 -9.24 0.39
N ASN A 30 -3.26 -7.98 0.20
CA ASN A 30 -4.44 -7.43 0.88
C ASN A 30 -5.64 -7.49 -0.07
N LYS A 31 -6.86 -7.66 0.48
CA LYS A 31 -8.11 -7.67 -0.31
C LYS A 31 -8.31 -6.38 -1.13
N TYR A 32 -7.85 -5.24 -0.60
CA TYR A 32 -7.95 -3.94 -1.24
C TYR A 32 -6.56 -3.30 -1.35
N ALA A 33 -6.17 -2.96 -2.58
CA ALA A 33 -4.91 -2.29 -2.86
C ALA A 33 -5.01 -0.76 -2.67
N SER A 34 -3.88 -0.09 -2.50
CA SER A 34 -3.84 1.37 -2.43
C SER A 34 -4.05 2.00 -3.81
N MET A 35 -4.83 3.08 -3.90
CA MET A 35 -5.00 3.86 -5.15
C MET A 35 -3.87 4.89 -5.39
N LYS A 36 -2.67 4.68 -4.82
CA LYS A 36 -1.53 5.59 -5.01
C LYS A 36 -1.03 5.48 -6.46
N GLY A 37 -0.87 6.61 -7.14
CA GLY A 37 -0.48 6.65 -8.56
C GLY A 37 -1.64 6.60 -9.56
N VAL A 38 -2.89 6.50 -9.09
CA VAL A 38 -4.06 6.66 -9.96
C VAL A 38 -4.23 8.14 -10.35
N ASP A 39 -4.71 8.38 -11.58
CA ASP A 39 -4.94 9.72 -12.12
C ASP A 39 -5.69 10.64 -11.12
N PRO A 40 -5.17 11.86 -10.85
CA PRO A 40 -5.77 12.77 -9.89
C PRO A 40 -7.18 13.24 -10.26
N LYS A 41 -7.55 13.29 -11.54
CA LYS A 41 -8.91 13.70 -11.96
C LYS A 41 -9.92 12.60 -11.64
N PHE A 42 -9.60 11.35 -11.97
CA PHE A 42 -10.40 10.19 -11.60
C PHE A 42 -10.58 10.07 -10.08
N ARG A 43 -9.48 10.20 -9.33
CA ARG A 43 -9.52 10.06 -7.87
C ARG A 43 -10.31 11.19 -7.18
N ARG A 44 -10.30 12.41 -7.73
CA ARG A 44 -11.14 13.51 -7.23
C ARG A 44 -12.62 13.21 -7.41
N ASN A 45 -13.03 12.78 -8.60
CA ASN A 45 -14.42 12.43 -8.88
C ASN A 45 -14.91 11.28 -7.99
N ALA A 46 -14.13 10.21 -7.88
CA ALA A 46 -14.48 9.05 -7.06
C ALA A 46 -14.69 9.42 -5.57
N ARG A 47 -13.91 10.37 -5.04
CA ARG A 47 -14.08 10.89 -3.68
C ARG A 47 -15.42 11.61 -3.50
N PHE A 48 -15.79 12.48 -4.43
CA PHE A 48 -17.07 13.20 -4.34
C PHE A 48 -18.28 12.25 -4.48
N ALA A 49 -18.20 11.28 -5.38
CA ALA A 49 -19.25 10.27 -5.54
C ALA A 49 -19.45 9.44 -4.26
N ALA A 50 -18.35 8.99 -3.63
CA ALA A 50 -18.40 8.23 -2.37
C ALA A 50 -18.93 9.07 -1.19
N GLN A 51 -18.61 10.36 -1.15
CA GLN A 51 -19.16 11.26 -0.13
C GLN A 51 -20.67 11.45 -0.29
N GLY A 52 -21.15 11.64 -1.52
CA GLY A 52 -22.58 11.76 -1.81
C GLY A 52 -23.37 10.52 -1.40
N SER A 53 -22.87 9.32 -1.71
CA SER A 53 -23.54 8.07 -1.34
C SER A 53 -23.57 7.85 0.18
N GLN A 54 -22.50 8.20 0.89
CA GLN A 54 -22.46 8.12 2.36
C GLN A 54 -23.50 9.03 3.02
N LYS A 55 -23.72 10.24 2.48
CA LYS A 55 -24.75 11.17 2.98
C LYS A 55 -26.15 10.57 2.81
N ALA A 56 -26.48 10.10 1.61
CA ALA A 56 -27.78 9.49 1.32
C ALA A 56 -28.04 8.23 2.18
N VAL A 57 -27.04 7.37 2.36
CA VAL A 57 -27.15 6.19 3.23
C VAL A 57 -27.37 6.58 4.69
N ARG A 58 -26.73 7.66 5.16
CA ARG A 58 -26.92 8.14 6.54
C ARG A 58 -28.35 8.64 6.75
N GLU A 59 -28.88 9.43 5.82
CA GLU A 59 -30.27 9.94 5.87
C GLU A 59 -31.28 8.79 5.84
N ALA A 60 -31.09 7.81 4.93
CA ALA A 60 -31.95 6.63 4.85
C ALA A 60 -31.90 5.75 6.11
N ARG A 61 -30.77 5.72 6.83
CA ARG A 61 -30.66 5.01 8.12
C ARG A 61 -31.33 5.77 9.25
N ALA A 62 -31.23 7.10 9.28
CA ALA A 62 -31.90 7.93 10.27
C ALA A 62 -33.44 7.84 10.13
N ALA A 63 -33.94 7.91 8.90
CA ALA A 63 -35.37 7.79 8.60
C ALA A 63 -35.96 6.39 8.82
N LYS A 64 -35.13 5.36 8.99
CA LYS A 64 -35.54 4.00 9.38
C LYS A 64 -35.44 3.75 10.89
N ALA A 65 -34.77 4.65 11.61
CA ALA A 65 -34.56 4.55 13.04
C ALA A 65 -35.61 5.34 13.83
N GLU A 66 -36.20 6.37 13.22
CA GLU A 66 -37.59 6.77 13.51
C GLU A 66 -38.57 5.74 12.93
#